data_AF-A0A2Z6R3V7-F1
#
_entry.id   AF-A0A2Z6R3V7-F1
#
_cell.length_a   1.000
_cell.length_b   1.000
_cell.length_c   1.000
_cell.angle_alpha   90.00
_cell.angle_beta   90.00
_cell.angle_gamma   90.00
#
_symmetry.space_group_name_H-M   'P 1'
#
loop_
_entity.id
_entity.type
_entity.pdbx_description
1 polymer ?
#
loop_
_entity_poly.entity_id
_entity_poly.type
_entity_poly.pdbx_seq_one_letter_code
_entity_poly.pdbx_strand_id
1 'polypeptide(L)'
;MVGSGKEYDNEFMQDIEFYVFQGTFVITSVIVYLHTIMIVLNPDGEPAVTKLWLLGSAVFLFGYIGWHIDLHFCSAVNQLPFALPNPQLHAWWHMTASYGSYILCVLVSYERTKIIGKKPIIKWIFNILPYVQLSLNNTNKNDEKRLFKSKKESLYDDENDHDEKVPLLKDEN
;
A
#
# COMPACT_ATOMS: atom_id res chain seq x y z
N MET A 1 -10.10 -0.61 -18.55
CA MET A 1 -10.17 -2.01 -19.01
C MET A 1 -10.70 -2.88 -17.89
N VAL A 2 -12.01 -3.15 -17.91
CA VAL A 2 -12.59 -4.45 -17.54
C VAL A 2 -13.45 -4.77 -18.76
N GLY A 3 -13.00 -5.73 -19.55
CA GLY A 3 -13.79 -6.29 -20.63
C GLY A 3 -14.44 -7.56 -20.12
N SER A 4 -15.77 -7.63 -20.18
CA SER A 4 -16.49 -8.89 -20.30
C SER A 4 -17.66 -8.65 -21.26
N GLY A 5 -17.84 -9.59 -22.16
CA GLY A 5 -18.60 -9.42 -23.40
C GLY A 5 -20.09 -9.16 -23.22
N LYS A 6 -20.61 -8.36 -24.15
CA LYS A 6 -21.86 -8.57 -24.90
C LYS A 6 -23.21 -8.64 -24.17
N GLU A 7 -23.31 -8.26 -22.91
CA GLU A 7 -24.58 -7.85 -22.28
C GLU A 7 -24.29 -6.61 -21.43
N TYR A 8 -25.17 -5.61 -21.46
CA TYR A 8 -25.05 -4.25 -20.87
C TYR A 8 -24.45 -3.15 -21.78
N ASP A 9 -25.00 -2.98 -22.98
CA ASP A 9 -25.00 -1.69 -23.71
C ASP A 9 -26.03 -0.70 -23.10
N ASN A 10 -26.11 -0.64 -21.75
CA ASN A 10 -26.92 0.37 -21.07
C ASN A 10 -25.99 1.49 -20.63
N GLU A 11 -25.90 2.55 -21.44
CA GLU A 11 -25.17 3.79 -21.15
C GLU A 11 -25.40 4.25 -19.70
N PHE A 12 -26.65 4.18 -19.23
CA PHE A 12 -27.04 4.47 -17.86
C PHE A 12 -26.29 3.64 -16.79
N MET A 13 -26.06 2.35 -17.02
CA MET A 13 -25.32 1.51 -16.07
C MET A 13 -23.84 1.82 -16.07
N GLN A 14 -23.26 2.14 -17.23
CA GLN A 14 -21.86 2.56 -17.33
C GLN A 14 -21.62 3.88 -16.58
N ASP A 15 -22.57 4.82 -16.70
CA ASP A 15 -22.53 6.07 -15.93
C ASP A 15 -22.64 5.81 -14.43
N ILE A 16 -23.57 4.95 -14.00
CA ILE A 16 -23.70 4.59 -12.58
C ILE A 16 -22.41 3.98 -12.06
N GLU A 17 -21.84 2.99 -12.76
CA GLU A 17 -20.59 2.34 -12.36
C GLU A 17 -19.47 3.37 -12.22
N PHE A 18 -19.36 4.29 -13.18
CA PHE A 18 -18.39 5.38 -13.13
C PHE A 18 -18.61 6.28 -11.90
N TYR A 19 -19.82 6.81 -11.68
CA TYR A 19 -20.08 7.73 -10.58
C TYR A 19 -19.98 7.06 -9.21
N VAL A 20 -20.40 5.80 -9.07
CA VAL A 20 -20.23 5.03 -7.84
C VAL A 20 -18.75 4.81 -7.54
N PHE A 21 -17.96 4.44 -8.54
CA PHE A 21 -16.50 4.32 -8.40
C PHE A 21 -15.86 5.65 -7.99
N GLN A 22 -16.17 6.75 -8.69
CA GLN A 22 -15.63 8.08 -8.36
C GLN A 22 -16.04 8.53 -6.96
N GLY A 23 -17.32 8.37 -6.61
CA GLY A 23 -17.85 8.76 -5.31
C GLY A 23 -17.18 8.01 -4.16
N THR A 24 -17.09 6.69 -4.27
CA THR A 24 -16.42 5.86 -3.26
C THR A 24 -14.93 6.20 -3.14
N PHE A 25 -14.23 6.37 -4.27
CA PHE A 25 -12.83 6.76 -4.30
C PHE A 25 -12.58 8.11 -3.61
N VAL A 26 -13.39 9.14 -3.89
CA VAL A 26 -13.28 10.46 -3.27
C VAL A 26 -13.54 10.40 -1.77
N ILE A 27 -14.61 9.70 -1.35
CA ILE A 27 -14.95 9.57 0.08
C ILE A 27 -13.81 8.88 0.84
N THR A 28 -13.31 7.75 0.35
CA THR A 28 -12.19 7.05 0.97
C THR A 28 -10.94 7.92 1.02
N SER A 29 -10.62 8.62 -0.08
CA SER A 29 -9.46 9.51 -0.15
C SER A 29 -9.54 10.63 0.90
N VAL A 30 -10.70 11.27 1.07
CA VAL A 30 -10.90 12.32 2.08
C VAL A 30 -10.70 11.77 3.49
N ILE A 31 -11.33 10.64 3.82
CA ILE A 31 -11.22 10.04 5.16
C ILE A 31 -9.76 9.71 5.48
N VAL A 32 -9.08 9.05 4.55
CA VAL A 32 -7.67 8.67 4.71
C VAL A 32 -6.78 9.91 4.82
N TYR A 33 -7.03 10.93 4.00
CA TYR A 33 -6.24 12.15 4.02
C TYR A 33 -6.39 12.92 5.34
N LEU A 34 -7.62 13.04 5.86
CA LEU A 34 -7.87 13.62 7.19
C LEU A 34 -7.12 12.87 8.29
N HIS A 35 -7.14 11.52 8.26
CA HIS A 35 -6.38 10.72 9.21
C HIS A 35 -4.86 11.00 9.11
N THR A 36 -4.32 11.16 7.91
CA THR A 36 -2.89 11.44 7.72
C THR A 36 -2.50 12.86 8.17
N ILE A 37 -3.40 13.83 8.03
CA ILE A 37 -3.21 15.17 8.58
C ILE A 37 -3.08 15.09 10.10
N MET A 38 -3.93 14.29 10.77
CA MET A 38 -3.83 14.10 12.22
C MET A 38 -2.48 13.51 12.65
N ILE A 39 -1.91 12.59 11.85
CA ILE A 39 -0.57 12.03 12.09
C ILE A 39 0.51 13.12 11.95
N VAL A 40 0.45 13.92 10.89
CA VAL A 40 1.49 14.93 10.58
C VAL A 40 1.42 16.15 11.50
N LEU A 41 0.23 16.51 11.98
CA LEU A 41 0.03 17.60 12.94
C LEU A 41 0.30 17.20 14.39
N ASN A 42 0.65 15.94 14.66
CA ASN A 42 1.03 15.49 15.98
C ASN A 42 2.28 16.28 16.47
N PRO A 43 2.24 16.95 17.63
CA PRO A 43 3.38 17.71 18.15
C PRO A 43 4.64 16.87 18.39
N ASP A 44 4.49 15.56 18.63
CA ASP A 44 5.59 14.61 18.76
C ASP A 44 6.06 14.04 17.40
N GLY A 45 5.61 14.65 16.30
CA GLY A 45 5.87 14.22 14.93
C GLY A 45 7.31 14.45 14.48
N GLU A 46 7.84 13.52 13.68
CA GLU A 46 9.17 13.66 13.11
C GLU A 46 9.13 14.45 11.78
N PRO A 47 10.06 15.40 11.54
CA PRO A 47 10.08 16.17 10.29
C PRO A 47 10.20 15.32 9.02
N ALA A 48 10.79 14.13 9.12
CA ALA A 48 10.89 13.18 8.01
C ALA A 48 9.51 12.68 7.57
N VAL A 49 8.57 12.48 8.51
CA VAL A 49 7.20 12.06 8.23
C VAL A 49 6.45 13.16 7.49
N THR A 50 6.58 14.42 7.92
CA THR A 50 5.97 15.58 7.25
C THR A 50 6.48 15.73 5.82
N LYS A 51 7.80 15.59 5.60
CA LYS A 51 8.39 15.64 4.25
C LYS A 51 7.86 14.53 3.35
N LEU A 52 7.74 13.32 3.90
CA LEU A 52 7.22 12.16 3.18
C LEU A 52 5.74 12.37 2.80
N TRP A 53 4.92 12.89 3.73
CA TRP A 53 3.52 13.24 3.46
C TRP A 53 3.38 14.32 2.39
N LEU A 54 4.19 15.39 2.45
CA LEU A 54 4.19 16.46 1.45
C LEU A 54 4.55 15.92 0.06
N LEU A 55 5.56 15.05 -0.03
CA LEU A 55 5.94 14.41 -1.28
C LEU A 55 4.80 13.56 -1.84
N GLY A 56 4.21 12.67 -1.02
CA GLY A 56 3.08 11.84 -1.44
C GLY A 56 1.88 12.66 -1.90
N SER A 57 1.56 13.74 -1.17
CA SER A 57 0.47 14.66 -1.51
C SER A 57 0.73 15.39 -2.82
N ALA A 58 1.95 15.88 -3.04
CA ALA A 58 2.33 16.56 -4.27
C ALA A 58 2.29 15.63 -5.50
N VAL A 59 2.82 14.41 -5.37
CA VAL A 59 2.78 13.39 -6.42
C VAL A 59 1.33 13.02 -6.76
N PHE A 60 0.51 12.76 -5.75
CA PHE A 60 -0.89 12.38 -5.96
C PHE A 60 -1.68 13.51 -6.62
N LEU A 61 -1.50 14.75 -6.17
CA LEU A 61 -2.15 15.92 -6.75
C LEU A 61 -1.74 16.14 -8.21
N PHE A 62 -0.46 15.97 -8.54
CA PHE A 62 0.03 16.04 -9.90
C PHE A 62 -0.66 15.02 -10.81
N GLY A 63 -0.76 13.77 -10.35
CA GLY A 63 -1.52 12.73 -11.04
C GLY A 63 -2.98 13.10 -11.24
N TYR A 64 -3.62 13.59 -10.19
CA TYR A 64 -5.05 13.92 -10.18
C TYR A 64 -5.36 15.02 -11.20
N ILE A 65 -4.51 16.05 -11.26
CA ILE A 65 -4.61 17.11 -12.27
C ILE A 65 -4.45 16.52 -13.68
N GLY A 66 -3.45 15.65 -13.89
CA GLY A 66 -3.24 14.97 -15.18
C GLY A 66 -4.47 14.17 -15.62
N TRP A 67 -5.08 13.43 -14.70
CA TRP A 67 -6.32 12.68 -14.96
C TRP A 67 -7.49 13.59 -15.36
N HIS A 68 -7.69 14.70 -14.64
CA HIS A 68 -8.76 15.68 -14.97
C HIS A 68 -8.55 16.35 -16.32
N ILE A 69 -7.30 16.64 -16.69
CA ILE A 69 -6.98 17.16 -18.02
C ILE A 69 -7.38 16.14 -19.09
N ASP A 70 -7.04 14.87 -18.90
CA ASP A 70 -7.38 13.80 -19.85
C ASP A 70 -8.90 13.62 -19.96
N LEU A 71 -9.62 13.69 -18.84
CA LEU A 71 -11.08 13.53 -18.77
C LEU A 71 -11.82 14.65 -19.50
N HIS A 72 -11.43 15.92 -19.28
CA HIS A 72 -12.16 17.08 -19.79
C HIS A 72 -11.62 17.63 -21.13
N PHE A 73 -10.34 17.41 -21.42
CA PHE A 73 -9.67 17.98 -22.60
C PHE A 73 -9.16 16.91 -23.57
N CYS A 74 -9.77 15.73 -23.57
CA CYS A 74 -9.43 14.60 -24.45
C CYS A 74 -9.25 15.02 -25.92
N SER A 75 -10.14 15.86 -26.46
CA SER A 75 -10.04 16.36 -27.84
C SER A 75 -8.81 17.22 -28.10
N ALA A 76 -8.38 18.02 -27.12
CA ALA A 76 -7.20 18.87 -27.23
C ALA A 76 -5.91 18.08 -27.04
N VAL A 77 -5.89 17.14 -26.09
CA VAL A 77 -4.73 16.28 -25.79
C VAL A 77 -4.45 15.29 -26.92
N ASN A 78 -5.48 14.83 -27.65
CA ASN A 78 -5.31 13.97 -28.83
C ASN A 78 -4.90 14.75 -30.10
N GLN A 79 -5.07 16.08 -30.14
CA GLN A 79 -4.78 16.92 -31.31
C GLN A 79 -3.61 17.87 -31.03
N LEU A 80 -2.57 17.38 -30.35
CA LEU A 80 -1.41 18.20 -30.05
C LEU A 80 -0.68 18.62 -31.35
N PRO A 81 -0.24 19.89 -31.44
CA PRO A 81 0.47 20.38 -32.61
C PRO A 81 1.83 19.66 -32.77
N PHE A 82 2.40 19.74 -33.98
CA PHE A 82 3.71 19.17 -34.31
C PHE A 82 3.79 17.62 -34.29
N ALA A 83 2.67 16.93 -34.51
CA ALA A 83 2.59 15.46 -34.51
C ALA A 83 3.08 14.82 -33.19
N LEU A 84 2.95 15.55 -32.08
CA LEU A 84 3.31 15.03 -30.77
C LEU A 84 2.32 13.93 -30.37
N PRO A 85 2.79 12.74 -29.96
CA PRO A 85 1.89 11.66 -29.56
C PRO A 85 1.13 12.05 -28.30
N ASN A 86 -0.08 11.50 -28.13
CA ASN A 86 -0.88 11.69 -26.91
C ASN A 86 -0.03 11.26 -25.69
N PRO A 87 0.19 12.15 -24.71
CA PRO A 87 1.03 11.89 -23.54
C PRO A 87 0.47 10.81 -22.59
N GLN A 88 -0.74 10.30 -22.81
CA GLN A 88 -1.41 9.28 -22.00
C GLN A 88 -1.48 9.70 -20.52
N LEU A 89 -2.03 10.89 -20.24
CA LEU A 89 -2.07 11.43 -18.88
C LEU A 89 -2.79 10.52 -17.89
N HIS A 90 -3.78 9.74 -18.34
CA HIS A 90 -4.40 8.69 -17.53
C HIS A 90 -3.42 7.58 -17.09
N ALA A 91 -2.44 7.21 -17.91
CA ALA A 91 -1.41 6.25 -17.53
C ALA A 91 -0.48 6.84 -16.44
N TRP A 92 -0.10 8.12 -16.58
CA TRP A 92 0.68 8.84 -15.58
C TRP A 92 -0.07 9.00 -14.26
N TRP A 93 -1.38 9.20 -14.31
CA TRP A 93 -2.24 9.16 -13.13
C TRP A 93 -2.09 7.85 -12.37
N HIS A 94 -2.20 6.69 -13.02
CA HIS A 94 -2.06 5.40 -12.34
C HIS A 94 -0.69 5.23 -11.69
N MET A 95 0.37 5.65 -12.38
CA MET A 95 1.74 5.59 -11.84
C MET A 95 1.90 6.47 -10.59
N THR A 96 1.46 7.73 -10.68
CA THR A 96 1.63 8.72 -9.62
C THR A 96 0.70 8.45 -8.43
N ALA A 97 -0.55 8.05 -8.68
CA ALA A 97 -1.47 7.59 -7.65
C ALA A 97 -0.91 6.37 -6.91
N SER A 98 -0.39 5.36 -7.63
CA SER A 98 0.22 4.17 -7.03
C SER A 98 1.42 4.54 -6.14
N TYR A 99 2.28 5.45 -6.60
CA TYR A 99 3.42 5.90 -5.82
C TYR A 99 3.01 6.74 -4.60
N GLY A 100 2.01 7.62 -4.73
CA GLY A 100 1.42 8.35 -3.60
C GLY A 100 0.80 7.42 -2.56
N SER A 101 0.06 6.39 -2.98
CA SER A 101 -0.49 5.36 -2.10
C SER A 101 0.60 4.54 -1.41
N TYR A 102 1.70 4.23 -2.11
CA TYR A 102 2.86 3.58 -1.50
C TYR A 102 3.47 4.43 -0.38
N ILE A 103 3.71 5.72 -0.65
CA ILE A 103 4.22 6.67 0.34
C ILE A 103 3.30 6.74 1.58
N LEU A 104 1.99 6.77 1.35
CA LEU A 104 0.99 6.74 2.41
C LEU A 104 1.09 5.45 3.26
N CYS A 105 1.25 4.28 2.63
CA CYS A 105 1.44 3.02 3.34
C CYS A 105 2.70 3.04 4.22
N VAL A 106 3.79 3.64 3.73
CA VAL A 106 5.04 3.81 4.50
C VAL A 106 4.80 4.71 5.72
N LEU A 107 4.07 5.81 5.55
CA LEU A 107 3.71 6.73 6.64
C LEU A 107 2.88 6.03 7.72
N VAL A 108 1.82 5.32 7.34
CA VAL A 108 0.96 4.59 8.29
C VAL A 108 1.75 3.47 8.98
N SER A 109 2.63 2.77 8.26
CA SER A 109 3.48 1.72 8.83
C SER A 109 4.48 2.29 9.82
N TYR A 110 5.04 3.46 9.53
CA TYR A 110 5.95 4.18 10.43
C TYR A 110 5.22 4.53 11.74
N GLU A 111 4.06 5.18 11.64
CA GLU A 111 3.29 5.59 12.81
C GLU A 111 2.82 4.38 13.64
N ARG A 112 2.31 3.33 12.98
CA ARG A 112 1.92 2.09 13.66
C ARG A 112 3.07 1.46 14.43
N THR A 113 4.27 1.49 13.86
CA THR A 113 5.48 0.95 14.50
C THR A 113 5.86 1.75 15.75
N LYS A 114 5.69 3.07 15.71
CA LYS A 114 5.89 3.97 16.85
C LYS A 114 4.86 3.70 17.96
N ILE A 115 3.59 3.51 17.60
CA ILE A 115 2.50 3.15 18.55
C ILE A 115 2.80 1.84 19.28
N ILE A 116 3.43 0.87 18.61
CA ILE A 116 3.84 -0.42 19.23
C ILE A 116 5.09 -0.26 20.13
N GLY A 117 5.61 0.96 20.29
CA GLY A 117 6.77 1.25 21.15
C GLY A 117 8.12 0.90 20.52
N LYS A 118 8.16 0.59 19.23
CA LYS A 118 9.42 0.40 18.50
C LYS A 118 9.94 1.76 18.01
N LYS A 119 11.23 1.82 17.66
CA LYS A 119 11.90 3.01 17.12
C LYS A 119 12.08 2.87 15.60
N PRO A 120 11.08 3.24 14.78
CA PRO A 120 11.20 3.19 13.33
C PRO A 120 12.15 4.28 12.81
N ILE A 121 12.81 4.01 11.69
CA ILE A 121 13.64 4.95 10.95
C ILE A 121 13.22 4.86 9.48
N ILE A 122 13.02 6.01 8.83
CA ILE A 122 12.75 6.06 7.39
C ILE A 122 14.08 5.99 6.64
N LYS A 123 14.22 5.02 5.74
CA LYS A 123 15.35 4.89 4.83
C LYS A 123 14.88 4.89 3.38
N TRP A 124 15.81 5.09 2.45
CA TRP A 124 15.53 5.23 1.04
C TRP A 124 16.36 4.24 0.23
N ILE A 125 15.73 3.58 -0.75
CA ILE A 125 16.40 2.77 -1.77
C ILE A 125 16.52 3.65 -3.02
N PHE A 126 17.74 3.81 -3.53
CA PHE A 126 18.06 4.67 -4.68
C PHE A 126 17.53 6.11 -4.57
N ASN A 127 17.30 6.63 -3.37
CA ASN A 127 16.63 7.92 -3.12
C ASN A 127 15.22 8.05 -3.73
N ILE A 128 14.60 6.94 -4.13
CA ILE A 128 13.28 6.90 -4.77
C ILE A 128 12.29 6.15 -3.89
N LEU A 129 12.65 5.01 -3.30
CA LEU A 129 11.71 4.18 -2.57
C LEU A 129 11.92 4.30 -1.06
N PRO A 130 11.10 5.09 -0.34
CA PRO A 130 11.15 5.17 1.11
C PRO A 130 10.60 3.90 1.75
N TYR A 131 11.26 3.39 2.79
CA TYR A 131 10.79 2.25 3.57
C TYR A 131 11.05 2.44 5.06
N VAL A 132 10.29 1.72 5.88
CA VAL A 132 10.45 1.72 7.34
C VAL A 132 11.43 0.64 7.75
N GLN A 133 12.49 1.02 8.45
CA GLN A 133 13.41 0.10 9.11
C GLN A 133 13.29 0.21 10.63
N LEU A 134 13.39 -0.93 11.32
CA LEU A 134 13.48 -0.96 12.78
C LEU A 134 14.92 -0.69 13.23
N SER A 135 15.10 0.24 14.16
CA SER A 135 16.38 0.44 14.83
C SER A 135 16.68 -0.76 15.74
N LEU A 136 17.67 -1.58 15.37
CA LEU A 136 18.17 -2.72 16.16
C LEU A 136 19.06 -2.26 17.32
N ASN A 137 18.66 -1.23 18.08
CA ASN A 137 19.37 -0.87 19.30
C ASN A 137 18.78 -1.61 20.49
N ASN A 138 19.41 -2.75 20.82
CA ASN A 138 19.34 -3.54 22.05
C ASN A 138 18.06 -4.29 22.45
N THR A 139 16.94 -4.21 21.72
CA THR A 139 15.73 -4.94 22.16
C THR A 139 15.67 -6.41 21.73
N ASN A 140 16.58 -6.96 20.90
CA ASN A 140 16.20 -8.20 20.22
C ASN A 140 17.20 -9.31 19.94
N LYS A 141 18.24 -9.49 20.76
CA LYS A 141 18.89 -10.82 20.84
C LYS A 141 18.02 -11.83 21.60
N ASN A 142 17.07 -11.34 22.43
CA ASN A 142 16.22 -12.16 23.27
C ASN A 142 14.85 -12.47 22.65
N ASP A 143 14.18 -11.53 21.95
CA ASP A 143 12.91 -11.88 21.27
C ASP A 143 13.15 -12.59 19.93
N GLU A 144 14.26 -12.35 19.22
CA GLU A 144 14.68 -13.20 18.10
C GLU A 144 14.95 -14.63 18.58
N LYS A 145 15.67 -14.78 19.71
CA LYS A 145 15.82 -16.09 20.37
C LYS A 145 14.49 -16.71 20.81
N ARG A 146 13.53 -15.91 21.33
CA ARG A 146 12.20 -16.42 21.71
C ARG A 146 11.37 -16.82 20.50
N LEU A 147 11.42 -16.07 19.41
CA LEU A 147 10.69 -16.36 18.18
C LEU A 147 11.27 -17.62 17.50
N PHE A 148 12.59 -17.74 17.42
CA PHE A 148 13.26 -18.95 16.96
C PHE A 148 13.02 -20.15 17.89
N LYS A 149 13.02 -19.94 19.21
CA LYS A 149 12.72 -20.98 20.19
C LYS A 149 11.27 -21.46 20.08
N SER A 150 10.31 -20.54 20.00
CA SER A 150 8.89 -20.87 19.83
C SER A 150 8.60 -21.58 18.51
N LYS A 151 9.24 -21.16 17.40
CA LYS A 151 9.12 -21.86 16.11
C LYS A 151 9.77 -23.23 16.12
N LYS A 152 10.87 -23.41 16.88
CA LYS A 152 11.51 -24.70 17.06
C LYS A 152 10.63 -25.63 17.90
N GLU A 153 10.11 -25.16 19.03
CA GLU A 153 9.20 -25.94 19.89
C GLU A 153 7.94 -26.39 19.11
N SER A 154 7.33 -25.51 18.31
CA SER A 154 6.18 -25.90 17.47
C SER A 154 6.51 -26.94 16.40
N LEU A 155 7.74 -26.94 15.86
CA LEU A 155 8.18 -27.95 14.90
C LEU A 155 8.45 -29.31 15.56
N TYR A 156 8.96 -29.31 16.80
CA TYR A 156 9.20 -30.55 17.56
C TYR A 156 7.89 -31.19 18.04
N ASP A 157 6.87 -30.41 18.36
CA ASP A 157 5.56 -30.94 18.74
C ASP A 157 4.84 -31.60 17.54
N ASP A 158 4.99 -31.03 16.34
CA ASP A 158 4.40 -31.56 15.09
C ASP A 158 5.09 -32.86 14.61
N GLU A 159 6.39 -33.00 14.91
CA GLU A 159 7.18 -34.20 14.53
C GLU A 159 6.93 -35.38 15.48
N ASN A 160 6.72 -35.13 16.78
CA ASN A 160 6.43 -36.19 17.77
C ASN A 160 4.99 -36.74 17.67
N ASP A 161 4.01 -35.97 17.20
CA ASP A 161 2.63 -36.43 17.03
C ASP A 161 2.47 -37.39 15.82
N HIS A 162 3.48 -37.42 14.93
CA HIS A 162 3.53 -38.34 13.79
C HIS A 162 4.22 -39.68 14.07
N ASP A 163 5.06 -39.78 15.10
CA ASP A 163 5.79 -41.02 15.46
C ASP A 163 5.07 -41.88 16.52
N GLU A 164 4.03 -41.38 17.20
CA GLU A 164 3.26 -42.16 18.20
C GLU A 164 2.08 -42.95 17.59
N LYS A 165 2.23 -43.48 16.37
CA LYS A 165 1.29 -44.47 15.79
C LYS A 165 2.00 -45.59 15.04
N VAL A 166 2.77 -46.40 15.75
CA VAL A 166 3.02 -47.79 15.33
C VAL A 166 2.35 -48.72 16.34
N PRO A 167 1.18 -49.30 16.03
CA PRO A 167 0.62 -50.36 16.84
C PRO A 167 1.59 -51.54 16.80
N LEU A 168 2.14 -51.90 17.96
CA LEU A 168 2.81 -53.17 18.17
C LEU A 168 1.79 -54.29 17.84
N LEU A 169 1.93 -54.88 16.65
CA LEU A 169 1.25 -56.11 16.30
C LEU A 169 1.67 -57.17 17.32
N LYS A 170 0.71 -57.57 18.17
CA LYS A 170 0.84 -58.78 18.98
C LYS A 170 0.80 -59.97 18.02
N ASP A 171 1.92 -60.66 17.94
CA ASP A 171 1.98 -62.03 17.48
C ASP A 171 1.21 -62.91 18.48
N GLU A 172 0.09 -63.50 18.06
CA GLU A 172 -0.54 -64.63 18.75
C GLU A 172 -0.68 -65.81 17.77
N ASN A 173 -0.25 -66.96 18.27
CA ASN A 173 -0.21 -68.29 17.64
C ASN A 173 -1.59 -68.82 17.23
#